data_AF-A0A3S8YAK0-F1
#
_entry.id   AF-A0A3S8YAK0-F1
#
_cell.length_a   1.000
_cell.length_b   1.000
_cell.length_c   1.000
_cell.angle_alpha   90.00
_cell.angle_beta   90.00
_cell.angle_gamma   90.00
#
_symmetry.space_group_name_H-M   'P 1'
#
loop_
_entity.id
_entity.type
_entity.pdbx_description
1 polymer ?
#
loop_
_entity_poly.entity_id
_entity_poly.type
_entity_poly.pdbx_seq_one_letter_code
_entity_poly.pdbx_strand_id
1 'polypeptide(L)'
;MVRRRPVGCQPLWATLWTPDDRGGMDSNEREPAEGALPAAAPAPPAPPRAAGIAGLSTPYRVLAALALGAVGVGACLHLGLVFLHVAPANTVGKQNARLVDGWIYPEFEQNWKLFAPNPLQQNIAVEVRAQVRTAGGELLTRDWRDLSAEDGAAIRHTLLPSHTEQNELRRAWDFFTGSHDEDNKPDGERGELAEQYLKRIAVGRLTAATPGAERIVRIQLRSATRSVAAPSWSGEKTDAQTYYRELPWWNV
;
A
#
# COMPACT_ATOMS: atom_id res chain seq x y z
N MET A 1 -45.59 9.40 -14.66
CA MET A 1 -45.35 10.68 -13.97
C MET A 1 -44.50 10.42 -12.74
N VAL A 2 -43.30 10.99 -12.70
CA VAL A 2 -42.50 11.47 -11.55
C VAL A 2 -41.08 11.60 -12.09
N ARG A 3 -40.63 12.85 -12.18
CA ARG A 3 -39.42 13.30 -12.87
C ARG A 3 -38.17 13.03 -12.02
N ARG A 4 -37.13 12.46 -12.66
CA ARG A 4 -35.75 12.49 -12.16
C ARG A 4 -35.14 13.88 -12.38
N ARG A 5 -34.41 14.40 -11.38
CA ARG A 5 -33.44 15.49 -11.55
C ARG A 5 -32.02 14.91 -11.50
N PRO A 6 -31.15 15.17 -12.49
CA PRO A 6 -29.73 14.90 -12.39
C PRO A 6 -28.99 16.07 -11.72
N VAL A 7 -27.97 15.72 -10.94
CA VAL A 7 -27.04 16.62 -10.25
C VAL A 7 -26.06 17.20 -11.28
N GLY A 8 -25.79 18.50 -11.18
CA GLY A 8 -25.21 19.32 -12.23
C GLY A 8 -23.73 19.07 -12.57
N CYS A 9 -23.44 19.23 -13.86
CA CYS A 9 -22.13 19.61 -14.38
C CYS A 9 -21.86 21.09 -14.09
N GLN A 10 -20.64 21.40 -13.63
CA GLN A 10 -20.07 22.74 -13.72
C GLN A 10 -19.80 23.12 -15.19
N PRO A 11 -19.88 24.42 -15.51
CA PRO A 11 -18.98 24.97 -16.51
C PRO A 11 -18.17 26.16 -15.99
N LEU A 12 -16.95 26.20 -16.51
CA LEU A 12 -15.92 27.22 -16.44
C LEU A 12 -16.45 28.58 -16.91
N TRP A 13 -16.10 29.65 -16.21
CA TRP A 13 -16.17 31.01 -16.75
C TRP A 13 -14.84 31.73 -16.52
N ALA A 14 -14.27 32.18 -17.63
CA ALA A 14 -13.23 33.18 -17.72
C ALA A 14 -13.89 34.52 -18.02
N THR A 15 -13.52 35.57 -17.29
CA THR A 15 -13.73 36.98 -17.67
C THR A 15 -12.73 37.81 -16.86
N LEU A 16 -11.58 38.20 -17.43
CA LEU A 16 -11.37 39.45 -18.16
C LEU A 16 -11.96 40.66 -17.43
N TRP A 17 -11.07 41.34 -16.71
CA TRP A 17 -11.27 42.62 -16.04
C TRP A 17 -10.98 43.75 -17.04
N THR A 18 -11.90 44.69 -17.19
CA THR A 18 -11.65 46.02 -17.79
C THR A 18 -12.23 47.10 -16.87
N PRO A 19 -11.51 48.21 -16.65
CA PRO A 19 -11.93 49.29 -15.76
C PRO A 19 -12.62 50.41 -16.53
N ASP A 20 -13.80 50.85 -16.08
CA ASP A 20 -14.14 52.27 -15.90
C ASP A 20 -15.56 52.37 -15.34
N ASP A 21 -15.74 53.21 -14.32
CA ASP A 21 -17.00 53.89 -13.96
C ASP A 21 -16.89 54.47 -12.54
N ARG A 22 -16.44 55.73 -12.42
CA ARG A 22 -17.01 56.83 -11.60
C ARG A 22 -16.44 58.13 -12.18
N GLY A 23 -17.17 58.92 -12.95
CA GLY A 23 -18.31 59.69 -12.46
C GLY A 23 -17.79 61.04 -11.95
N GLY A 24 -17.80 62.06 -12.82
CA GLY A 24 -17.34 63.41 -12.51
C GLY A 24 -18.40 64.27 -11.79
N MET A 25 -17.93 65.39 -11.21
CA MET A 25 -18.50 66.74 -11.34
C MET A 25 -17.67 67.74 -10.51
N ASP A 26 -16.92 68.56 -11.26
CA ASP A 26 -16.82 70.01 -11.21
C ASP A 26 -16.83 70.72 -9.86
N SER A 27 -15.74 71.42 -9.54
CA SER A 27 -15.69 72.89 -9.45
C SER A 27 -14.49 73.36 -8.61
N ASN A 28 -13.52 74.00 -9.28
CA ASN A 28 -12.81 75.17 -8.76
C ASN A 28 -11.90 75.74 -9.85
N GLU A 29 -12.47 76.64 -10.65
CA GLU A 29 -11.70 77.63 -11.39
C GLU A 29 -11.61 78.92 -10.56
N ARG A 30 -10.41 79.52 -10.59
CA ARG A 30 -9.98 80.86 -10.12
C ARG A 30 -9.33 80.93 -8.73
N GLU A 31 -8.00 80.94 -8.74
CA GLU A 31 -7.12 81.96 -8.12
C GLU A 31 -5.69 81.82 -8.70
N PRO A 32 -4.84 82.87 -8.63
CA PRO A 32 -4.13 83.45 -9.78
C PRO A 32 -2.75 82.84 -10.07
N ALA A 33 -2.28 83.08 -11.30
CA ALA A 33 -0.90 82.83 -11.71
C ALA A 33 0.03 83.86 -11.06
N GLU A 34 0.88 83.43 -10.12
CA GLU A 34 1.97 84.24 -9.61
C GLU A 34 3.20 83.36 -9.26
N GLY A 35 4.33 83.69 -9.88
CA GLY A 35 5.67 83.34 -9.39
C GLY A 35 6.33 82.09 -9.99
N ALA A 36 7.06 82.26 -11.10
CA ALA A 36 8.12 81.34 -11.48
C ALA A 36 9.20 81.31 -10.38
N LEU A 37 9.23 80.24 -9.59
CA LEU A 37 10.33 79.94 -8.68
C LEU A 37 11.53 79.40 -9.49
N PRO A 38 12.78 79.76 -9.14
CA PRO A 38 13.95 79.31 -9.89
C PRO A 38 14.07 77.79 -9.85
N ALA A 39 14.49 77.19 -10.97
CA ALA A 39 14.69 75.75 -11.12
C ALA A 39 15.51 75.20 -9.94
N ALA A 40 14.89 74.30 -9.17
CA ALA A 40 15.57 73.58 -8.10
C ALA A 40 16.78 72.84 -8.68
N ALA A 41 17.95 73.03 -8.06
CA ALA A 41 19.17 72.31 -8.41
C ALA A 41 18.92 70.78 -8.45
N PRO A 42 19.61 70.02 -9.32
CA PRO A 42 19.42 68.58 -9.40
C PRO A 42 19.69 67.94 -8.04
N ALA A 43 18.71 67.21 -7.51
CA ALA A 43 18.87 66.46 -6.28
C ALA A 43 20.04 65.46 -6.42
N PRO A 44 20.87 65.28 -5.38
CA PRO A 44 21.98 64.33 -5.44
C PRO A 44 21.45 62.91 -5.69
N PRO A 45 22.19 62.05 -6.42
CA PRO A 45 21.77 60.67 -6.64
C PRO A 45 21.60 59.95 -5.29
N ALA A 46 20.45 59.33 -5.08
CA ALA A 46 20.18 58.55 -3.88
C ALA A 46 21.28 57.49 -3.69
N PRO A 47 21.80 57.29 -2.47
CA PRO A 47 22.86 56.30 -2.25
C PRO A 47 22.36 54.90 -2.64
N PRO A 48 23.24 54.04 -3.20
CA PRO A 48 22.84 52.70 -3.61
C PRO A 48 22.30 51.94 -2.39
N ARG A 49 21.01 51.60 -2.41
CA ARG A 49 20.43 50.73 -1.40
C ARG A 49 21.16 49.39 -1.47
N ALA A 50 21.83 49.00 -0.39
CA ALA A 50 22.47 47.69 -0.33
C ALA A 50 21.39 46.62 -0.58
N ALA A 51 21.57 45.80 -1.62
CA ALA A 51 20.61 44.76 -1.99
C ALA A 51 20.72 43.56 -1.02
N GLY A 52 19.57 42.94 -0.71
CA GLY A 52 19.50 41.74 0.14
C GLY A 52 19.69 42.03 1.63
N ILE A 53 20.16 41.02 2.39
CA ILE A 53 20.29 41.08 3.86
C ILE A 53 21.20 42.25 4.30
N ALA A 54 22.14 42.69 3.46
CA ALA A 54 23.04 43.81 3.76
C ALA A 54 22.33 45.18 3.85
N GLY A 55 21.12 45.32 3.28
CA GLY A 55 20.30 46.53 3.36
C GLY A 55 19.34 46.59 4.56
N LEU A 56 19.27 45.52 5.36
CA LEU A 56 18.46 45.48 6.57
C LEU A 56 19.16 46.25 7.71
N SER A 57 18.38 46.82 8.64
CA SER A 57 18.96 47.40 9.84
C SER A 57 19.65 46.32 10.70
N THR A 58 20.67 46.72 11.47
CA THR A 58 21.50 45.82 12.28
C THR A 58 20.73 44.73 13.05
N PRO A 59 19.60 45.03 13.76
CA PRO A 59 18.85 43.97 14.46
C PRO A 59 18.24 42.94 13.50
N TYR A 60 17.69 43.37 12.36
CA TYR A 60 17.13 42.46 11.36
C TYR A 60 18.21 41.64 10.63
N ARG A 61 19.42 42.18 10.47
CA ARG A 61 20.57 41.42 9.95
C ARG A 61 20.99 40.30 10.88
N VAL A 62 21.03 40.56 12.19
CA VAL A 62 21.33 39.53 13.19
C VAL A 62 20.26 38.44 13.19
N LEU A 63 18.98 38.82 13.17
CA LEU A 63 17.88 37.86 13.09
C LEU A 63 17.94 37.02 11.81
N ALA A 64 18.21 37.64 10.65
CA ALA A 64 18.34 36.93 9.38
C ALA A 64 19.53 35.95 9.40
N ALA A 65 20.68 36.35 9.98
CA ALA A 65 21.84 35.49 10.12
C ALA A 65 21.56 34.29 11.05
N LEU A 66 20.87 34.51 12.17
CA LEU A 66 20.46 33.45 13.10
C LEU A 66 19.48 32.47 12.45
N ALA A 67 18.48 32.98 11.73
CA ALA A 67 17.52 32.17 11.01
C ALA A 67 18.20 31.30 9.94
N LEU A 68 19.09 31.90 9.14
CA LEU A 68 19.87 31.17 8.13
C LEU A 68 20.77 30.11 8.78
N GLY A 69 21.41 30.43 9.91
CA GLY A 69 22.20 29.48 10.68
C GLY A 69 21.37 28.29 11.17
N ALA A 70 20.18 28.55 11.74
CA ALA A 70 19.27 27.50 12.19
C ALA A 70 18.81 26.59 11.03
N VAL A 71 18.48 27.17 9.87
CA VAL A 71 18.14 26.42 8.66
C VAL A 71 19.32 25.55 8.20
N GLY A 72 20.53 26.10 8.19
CA GLY A 72 21.74 25.36 7.83
C GLY A 72 22.00 24.17 8.74
N VAL A 73 21.86 24.35 10.06
CA VAL A 73 21.98 23.25 11.04
C VAL A 73 20.90 22.19 10.80
N GLY A 74 19.66 22.60 10.58
CA GLY A 74 18.56 21.68 10.26
C GLY A 74 18.82 20.85 9.00
N ALA A 75 19.35 21.48 7.94
CA ALA A 75 19.71 20.78 6.71
C ALA A 75 20.83 19.76 6.93
N CYS A 76 21.89 20.11 7.67
CA CYS A 76 22.97 19.19 8.01
C CYS A 76 22.48 18.00 8.84
N LEU A 77 21.59 18.24 9.81
CA LEU A 77 20.97 17.18 10.60
C LEU A 77 20.15 16.24 9.72
N HIS A 78 19.29 16.80 8.86
CA HIS A 78 18.47 16.00 7.94
C HIS A 78 19.34 15.12 7.03
N LEU A 79 20.38 15.68 6.40
CA LEU A 79 21.30 14.94 5.55
C LEU A 79 22.03 13.82 6.31
N GLY A 80 22.45 14.08 7.56
CA GLY A 80 23.08 13.08 8.41
C GLY A 80 22.13 11.92 8.76
N LEU A 81 20.87 12.22 9.07
CA LEU A 81 19.86 11.19 9.38
C LEU A 81 19.48 10.37 8.15
N VAL A 82 19.31 11.01 6.99
CA VAL A 82 19.07 10.32 5.71
C VAL A 82 20.27 9.43 5.36
N PHE A 83 21.50 9.93 5.52
CA PHE A 83 22.70 9.13 5.31
C PHE A 83 22.73 7.90 6.21
N LEU A 84 22.46 8.06 7.51
CA LEU A 84 22.44 6.93 8.45
C LEU A 84 21.34 5.91 8.14
N HIS A 85 20.21 6.36 7.60
CA HIS A 85 19.09 5.50 7.19
C HIS A 85 19.41 4.68 5.94
N VAL A 86 20.12 5.25 4.97
CA VAL A 86 20.45 4.58 3.68
C VAL A 86 21.77 3.81 3.75
N ALA A 87 22.68 4.19 4.65
CA ALA A 87 23.98 3.55 4.78
C ALA A 87 23.87 2.08 5.22
N PRO A 88 24.85 1.23 4.86
CA PRO A 88 24.95 -0.13 5.39
C PRO A 88 24.94 -0.16 6.93
N ALA A 89 24.51 -1.30 7.48
CA ALA A 89 24.34 -1.49 8.92
C ALA A 89 25.61 -1.10 9.71
N ASN A 90 25.48 -0.09 10.57
CA ASN A 90 26.57 0.47 11.37
C ASN A 90 26.12 0.68 12.83
N THR A 91 27.08 0.73 13.76
CA THR A 91 26.80 0.79 15.20
C THR A 91 26.07 2.06 15.61
N VAL A 92 26.41 3.20 15.00
CA VAL A 92 25.81 4.51 15.29
C VAL A 92 24.33 4.54 14.90
N GLY A 93 24.01 4.06 13.69
CA GLY A 93 22.64 3.93 13.20
C GLY A 93 21.81 2.97 14.06
N LYS A 94 22.38 1.81 14.45
CA LYS A 94 21.70 0.84 15.31
C LYS A 94 21.38 1.40 16.70
N GLN A 95 22.32 2.11 17.33
CA GLN A 95 22.10 2.70 18.65
C GLN A 95 21.07 3.83 18.65
N ASN A 96 20.96 4.55 17.52
CA ASN A 96 20.07 5.71 17.38
C ASN A 96 18.86 5.43 16.47
N ALA A 97 18.52 4.16 16.23
CA ALA A 97 17.50 3.76 15.25
C ALA A 97 16.16 4.48 15.49
N ARG A 98 15.69 4.57 16.74
CA ARG A 98 14.45 5.28 17.08
C ARG A 98 14.41 6.74 16.64
N LEU A 99 15.54 7.46 16.75
CA LEU A 99 15.63 8.87 16.35
C LEU A 99 15.64 9.00 14.84
N VAL A 100 16.46 8.17 14.17
CA VAL A 100 16.55 8.14 12.70
C VAL A 100 15.19 7.78 12.10
N ASP A 101 14.57 6.71 12.58
CA ASP A 101 13.27 6.21 12.13
C ASP A 101 12.16 7.24 12.38
N GLY A 102 12.12 7.85 13.57
CA GLY A 102 11.12 8.86 13.92
C GLY A 102 11.21 10.14 13.10
N TRP A 103 12.39 10.49 12.59
CA TRP A 103 12.60 11.63 11.68
C TRP A 103 12.29 11.29 10.21
N ILE A 104 12.63 10.07 9.78
CA ILE A 104 12.56 9.67 8.36
C ILE A 104 11.17 9.16 7.97
N TYR A 105 10.58 8.23 8.73
CA TYR A 105 9.34 7.55 8.31
C TYR A 105 8.09 8.42 8.19
N PRO A 106 7.93 9.59 8.85
CA PRO A 106 6.78 10.47 8.58
C PRO A 106 6.71 10.97 7.14
N GLU A 107 7.86 11.22 6.51
CA GLU A 107 7.95 11.82 5.16
C GLU A 107 8.43 10.82 4.10
N PHE A 108 9.19 9.80 4.50
CA PHE A 108 9.80 8.80 3.62
C PHE A 108 9.47 7.37 4.07
N GLU A 109 8.21 6.98 3.91
CA GLU A 109 7.85 5.57 4.06
C GLU A 109 8.40 4.76 2.88
N GLN A 110 9.41 3.92 3.12
CA GLN A 110 9.98 3.03 2.12
C GLN A 110 9.07 1.83 1.84
N ASN A 111 7.94 2.04 1.17
CA ASN A 111 7.02 0.98 0.81
C ASN A 111 7.29 0.47 -0.62
N TRP A 112 8.30 -0.38 -0.77
CA TRP A 112 8.73 -0.96 -2.06
C TRP A 112 7.85 -2.13 -2.55
N LYS A 113 6.66 -2.32 -1.98
CA LYS A 113 5.73 -3.42 -2.33
C LYS A 113 5.36 -3.44 -3.82
N LEU A 114 5.52 -2.33 -4.55
CA LEU A 114 5.25 -2.24 -5.99
C LEU A 114 6.33 -2.93 -6.86
N PHE A 115 7.58 -3.02 -6.40
CA PHE A 115 8.70 -3.55 -7.20
C PHE A 115 9.32 -4.83 -6.63
N ALA A 116 9.14 -5.08 -5.34
CA ALA A 116 9.57 -6.32 -4.70
C ALA A 116 8.55 -6.69 -3.61
N PRO A 117 7.43 -7.33 -3.97
CA PRO A 117 6.59 -7.96 -2.97
C PRO A 117 7.47 -8.90 -2.14
N ASN A 118 7.31 -8.89 -0.83
CA ASN A 118 7.99 -9.88 0.01
C ASN A 118 7.60 -11.26 -0.51
N PRO A 119 8.55 -12.09 -0.95
CA PRO A 119 8.23 -13.42 -1.43
C PRO A 119 7.59 -14.19 -0.27
N LEU A 120 6.61 -15.05 -0.59
CA LEU A 120 6.09 -15.98 0.40
C LEU A 120 7.25 -16.80 0.94
N GLN A 121 7.56 -16.62 2.23
CA GLN A 121 8.59 -17.39 2.92
C GLN A 121 8.01 -18.69 3.52
N GLN A 122 6.84 -19.10 3.04
CA GLN A 122 6.10 -20.26 3.51
C GLN A 122 5.60 -21.08 2.32
N ASN A 123 5.73 -22.39 2.42
CA ASN A 123 5.04 -23.35 1.58
C ASN A 123 3.71 -23.67 2.24
N ILE A 124 2.61 -23.50 1.51
CA ILE A 124 1.26 -23.81 1.96
C ILE A 124 0.73 -24.93 1.06
N ALA A 125 0.55 -26.12 1.62
CA ALA A 125 -0.13 -27.22 0.95
C ALA A 125 -1.59 -27.27 1.39
N VAL A 126 -2.52 -27.34 0.45
CA VAL A 126 -3.95 -27.54 0.71
C VAL A 126 -4.26 -29.02 0.54
N GLU A 127 -4.70 -29.63 1.63
CA GLU A 127 -5.02 -31.05 1.69
C GLU A 127 -6.52 -31.25 1.91
N VAL A 128 -7.04 -32.36 1.39
CA VAL A 128 -8.45 -32.75 1.55
C VAL A 128 -8.55 -34.20 2.00
N ARG A 129 -9.52 -34.49 2.86
CA ARG A 129 -10.00 -35.85 3.11
C ARG A 129 -11.51 -35.94 2.97
N ALA A 130 -11.98 -37.14 2.67
CA ALA A 130 -13.40 -37.42 2.51
C ALA A 130 -13.86 -38.46 3.55
N GLN A 131 -15.07 -38.28 4.05
CA GLN A 131 -15.82 -39.39 4.59
C GLN A 131 -16.74 -39.94 3.49
N VAL A 132 -16.60 -41.22 3.21
CA VAL A 132 -17.30 -41.92 2.13
C VAL A 132 -18.21 -42.99 2.72
N ARG A 133 -19.33 -43.23 2.04
CA ARG A 133 -20.18 -44.40 2.27
C ARG A 133 -19.85 -45.45 1.21
N THR A 134 -19.45 -46.64 1.67
CA THR A 134 -19.13 -47.77 0.79
C THR A 134 -20.41 -48.40 0.22
N ALA A 135 -20.27 -49.26 -0.79
CA ALA A 135 -21.38 -50.05 -1.32
C ALA A 135 -22.06 -50.94 -0.25
N GLY A 136 -21.30 -51.35 0.78
CA GLY A 136 -21.82 -52.09 1.94
C GLY A 136 -22.51 -51.22 2.99
N GLY A 137 -22.61 -49.91 2.79
CA GLY A 137 -23.26 -48.97 3.71
C GLY A 137 -22.38 -48.44 4.84
N GLU A 138 -21.15 -48.94 4.97
CA GLU A 138 -20.19 -48.49 5.99
C GLU A 138 -19.70 -47.06 5.72
N LEU A 139 -19.50 -46.29 6.78
CA LEU A 139 -18.89 -44.97 6.72
C LEU A 139 -17.39 -45.05 7.03
N LEU A 140 -16.56 -44.74 6.04
CA LEU A 140 -15.11 -44.73 6.17
C LEU A 140 -14.58 -43.31 5.99
N THR A 141 -13.62 -42.92 6.83
CA THR A 141 -12.84 -41.70 6.63
C THR A 141 -11.56 -42.06 5.89
N ARG A 142 -11.35 -41.46 4.73
CA ARG A 142 -10.13 -41.63 3.94
C ARG A 142 -8.99 -40.76 4.49
N ASP A 143 -7.77 -41.13 4.13
CA ASP A 143 -6.58 -40.37 4.46
C ASP A 143 -6.57 -39.01 3.74
N TRP A 144 -5.69 -38.13 4.22
CA TRP A 144 -5.46 -36.83 3.61
C TRP A 144 -4.79 -36.99 2.25
N ARG A 145 -5.31 -36.27 1.26
CA ARG A 145 -4.75 -36.10 -0.08
C ARG A 145 -4.24 -34.69 -0.25
N ASP A 146 -3.00 -34.53 -0.68
CA ASP A 146 -2.40 -33.22 -0.93
C ASP A 146 -2.71 -32.75 -2.36
N LEU A 147 -3.75 -31.91 -2.46
CA LEU A 147 -4.18 -31.34 -3.75
C LEU A 147 -3.13 -30.40 -4.33
N SER A 148 -2.31 -29.76 -3.49
CA SER A 148 -1.24 -28.87 -3.94
C SER A 148 -0.06 -29.66 -4.52
N ALA A 149 0.26 -30.83 -3.95
CA ALA A 149 1.26 -31.73 -4.50
C ALA A 149 0.83 -32.31 -5.86
N GLU A 150 -0.46 -32.58 -6.03
CA GLU A 150 -1.06 -33.02 -7.31
C GLU A 150 -0.93 -31.93 -8.39
N ASP A 151 -1.33 -30.69 -8.08
CA ASP A 151 -1.15 -29.54 -8.99
C ASP A 151 0.34 -29.33 -9.32
N GLY A 152 1.21 -29.40 -8.31
CA GLY A 152 2.65 -29.32 -8.49
C GLY A 152 3.20 -30.43 -9.40
N ALA A 153 2.67 -31.65 -9.33
CA ALA A 153 3.06 -32.76 -10.19
C ALA A 153 2.63 -32.54 -11.65
N ALA A 154 1.43 -31.98 -11.89
CA ALA A 154 0.95 -31.65 -13.23
C ALA A 154 1.74 -30.50 -13.89
N ILE A 155 2.21 -29.56 -13.09
CA ILE A 155 3.03 -28.42 -13.56
C ILE A 155 4.48 -28.85 -13.84
N ARG A 156 5.05 -29.72 -13.00
CA ARG A 156 6.46 -30.13 -13.11
C ARG A 156 6.74 -30.80 -14.46
N HIS A 157 7.81 -30.36 -15.12
CA HIS A 157 8.28 -30.86 -16.42
C HIS A 157 7.33 -30.61 -17.61
N THR A 158 6.30 -29.77 -17.43
CA THR A 158 5.39 -29.36 -18.50
C THR A 158 5.90 -28.07 -19.15
N LEU A 159 5.97 -28.02 -20.49
CA LEU A 159 6.47 -26.84 -21.23
C LEU A 159 5.49 -25.66 -21.19
N LEU A 160 4.19 -25.96 -21.17
CA LEU A 160 3.09 -24.99 -21.18
C LEU A 160 2.06 -25.38 -20.12
N PRO A 161 2.39 -25.27 -18.82
CA PRO A 161 1.50 -25.69 -17.74
C PRO A 161 0.21 -24.86 -17.76
N SER A 162 -0.93 -25.47 -17.45
CA SER A 162 -2.21 -24.78 -17.45
C SER A 162 -2.27 -23.72 -16.36
N HIS A 163 -2.87 -22.56 -16.64
CA HIS A 163 -3.14 -21.56 -15.62
C HIS A 163 -4.09 -22.08 -14.53
N THR A 164 -4.98 -23.00 -14.87
CA THR A 164 -5.90 -23.64 -13.92
C THR A 164 -5.12 -24.47 -12.91
N GLU A 165 -4.23 -25.36 -13.36
CA GLU A 165 -3.37 -26.18 -12.49
C GLU A 165 -2.49 -25.30 -11.58
N GLN A 166 -1.98 -24.19 -12.11
CA GLN A 166 -1.13 -23.28 -11.35
C GLN A 166 -1.86 -22.43 -10.31
N ASN A 167 -3.11 -22.05 -10.57
CA ASN A 167 -3.75 -20.95 -9.84
C ASN A 167 -5.11 -21.27 -9.24
N GLU A 168 -5.85 -22.26 -9.71
CA GLU A 168 -7.23 -22.50 -9.27
C GLU A 168 -7.29 -22.74 -7.75
N LEU A 169 -6.56 -23.76 -7.26
CA LEU A 169 -6.55 -24.13 -5.85
C LEU A 169 -5.93 -23.03 -4.98
N ARG A 170 -4.80 -22.46 -5.43
CA ARG A 170 -4.11 -21.38 -4.74
C ARG A 170 -5.00 -20.16 -4.56
N ARG A 171 -5.67 -19.70 -5.63
CA ARG A 171 -6.58 -18.54 -5.57
C ARG A 171 -7.82 -18.85 -4.74
N ALA A 172 -8.34 -20.07 -4.79
CA ALA A 172 -9.45 -20.49 -3.94
C ALA A 172 -9.07 -20.45 -2.45
N TRP A 173 -7.87 -20.91 -2.11
CA TRP A 173 -7.36 -20.87 -0.73
C TRP A 173 -7.09 -19.42 -0.27
N ASP A 174 -6.41 -18.61 -1.09
CA ASP A 174 -6.19 -17.19 -0.81
C ASP A 174 -7.53 -16.47 -0.58
N PHE A 175 -8.53 -16.75 -1.42
CA PHE A 175 -9.86 -16.17 -1.28
C PHE A 175 -10.53 -16.58 0.02
N PHE A 176 -10.50 -17.87 0.37
CA PHE A 176 -11.04 -18.38 1.63
C PHE A 176 -10.37 -17.72 2.84
N THR A 177 -9.03 -17.73 2.91
CA THR A 177 -8.30 -17.17 4.05
C THR A 177 -8.44 -15.65 4.19
N GLY A 178 -8.67 -14.93 3.09
CA GLY A 178 -8.91 -13.48 3.10
C GLY A 178 -10.35 -13.08 3.38
N SER A 179 -11.24 -14.02 3.67
CA SER A 179 -12.67 -13.79 3.95
C SER A 179 -13.20 -14.64 5.10
N HIS A 180 -12.31 -15.16 5.96
CA HIS A 180 -12.66 -15.92 7.14
C HIS A 180 -11.78 -15.51 8.32
N ASP A 181 -12.37 -15.52 9.52
CA ASP A 181 -11.65 -15.27 10.77
C ASP A 181 -10.75 -16.45 11.19
N GLU A 182 -10.11 -16.32 12.36
CA GLU A 182 -9.25 -17.36 12.95
C GLU A 182 -10.01 -18.63 13.34
N ASP A 183 -11.32 -18.52 13.61
CA ASP A 183 -12.22 -19.65 13.90
C ASP A 183 -12.73 -20.34 12.63
N ASN A 184 -12.34 -19.87 11.44
CA ASN A 184 -12.88 -20.27 10.13
C ASN A 184 -14.36 -19.91 9.91
N LYS A 185 -14.84 -18.81 10.49
CA LYS A 185 -16.18 -18.28 10.21
C LYS A 185 -16.13 -17.29 9.04
N PRO A 186 -17.12 -17.32 8.13
CA PRO A 186 -17.13 -16.46 6.96
C PRO A 186 -17.44 -15.00 7.29
N ASP A 187 -16.72 -14.09 6.63
CA ASP A 187 -16.97 -12.65 6.67
C ASP A 187 -18.09 -12.28 5.68
N GLY A 188 -19.34 -12.50 6.10
CA GLY A 188 -20.53 -12.23 5.30
C GLY A 188 -20.62 -13.07 4.01
N GLU A 189 -21.36 -12.56 3.03
CA GLU A 189 -21.63 -13.26 1.76
C GLU A 189 -20.35 -13.64 0.99
N ARG A 190 -19.31 -12.79 1.08
CA ARG A 190 -18.02 -13.05 0.42
C ARG A 190 -17.36 -14.31 0.98
N GLY A 191 -17.41 -14.51 2.30
CA GLY A 191 -16.91 -15.72 2.94
C GLY A 191 -17.68 -16.97 2.53
N GLU A 192 -19.01 -16.89 2.51
CA GLU A 192 -19.86 -18.01 2.08
C GLU A 192 -19.58 -18.45 0.63
N LEU A 193 -19.36 -17.49 -0.27
CA LEU A 193 -18.98 -17.77 -1.66
C LEU A 193 -17.59 -18.42 -1.76
N ALA A 194 -16.63 -17.97 -0.95
CA ALA A 194 -15.30 -18.56 -0.89
C ALA A 194 -15.34 -20.01 -0.39
N GLU A 195 -16.14 -20.29 0.64
CA GLU A 195 -16.38 -21.65 1.13
C GLU A 195 -16.98 -22.55 0.04
N GLN A 196 -18.06 -22.10 -0.62
CA GLN A 196 -18.70 -22.87 -1.68
C GLN A 196 -17.76 -23.13 -2.86
N TYR A 197 -16.94 -22.16 -3.24
CA TYR A 197 -15.97 -22.29 -4.32
C TYR A 197 -14.89 -23.33 -3.98
N LEU A 198 -14.26 -23.21 -2.81
CA LEU A 198 -13.24 -24.15 -2.35
C LEU A 198 -13.80 -25.57 -2.18
N LYS A 199 -15.02 -25.69 -1.61
CA LYS A 199 -15.74 -26.95 -1.50
C LYS A 199 -15.97 -27.60 -2.87
N ARG A 200 -16.43 -26.84 -3.87
CA ARG A 200 -16.68 -27.38 -5.23
C ARG A 200 -15.41 -27.90 -5.89
N ILE A 201 -14.29 -27.20 -5.77
CA ILE A 201 -12.99 -27.68 -6.27
C ILE A 201 -12.62 -29.00 -5.60
N ALA A 202 -12.70 -29.06 -4.26
CA ALA A 202 -12.36 -30.25 -3.49
C ALA A 202 -13.26 -31.45 -3.85
N VAL A 203 -14.58 -31.27 -3.90
CA VAL A 203 -15.53 -32.33 -4.29
C VAL A 203 -15.30 -32.78 -5.74
N GLY A 204 -15.05 -31.84 -6.66
CA GLY A 204 -14.78 -32.16 -8.06
C GLY A 204 -13.53 -33.04 -8.20
N ARG A 205 -12.44 -32.67 -7.54
CA ARG A 205 -11.18 -33.42 -7.56
C ARG A 205 -11.30 -34.78 -6.86
N LEU A 206 -11.98 -34.84 -5.71
CA LEU A 206 -12.23 -36.11 -5.02
C LEU A 206 -13.10 -37.04 -5.86
N THR A 207 -14.18 -36.55 -6.47
CA THR A 207 -15.08 -37.36 -7.31
C THR A 207 -14.34 -37.93 -8.51
N ALA A 208 -13.48 -37.13 -9.17
CA ALA A 208 -12.67 -37.60 -10.30
C ALA A 208 -11.68 -38.72 -9.92
N ALA A 209 -11.25 -38.76 -8.66
CA ALA A 209 -10.30 -39.74 -8.15
C ALA A 209 -10.94 -40.92 -7.38
N THR A 210 -12.24 -40.83 -7.05
CA THR A 210 -12.94 -41.86 -6.28
C THR A 210 -13.58 -42.87 -7.22
N PRO A 211 -13.32 -44.19 -7.06
CA PRO A 211 -14.02 -45.23 -7.81
C PRO A 211 -15.53 -45.16 -7.59
N GLY A 212 -16.34 -45.33 -8.66
CA GLY A 212 -17.78 -45.06 -8.67
C GLY A 212 -18.68 -45.85 -7.71
N ALA A 213 -18.13 -46.71 -6.85
CA ALA A 213 -18.87 -47.44 -5.82
C ALA A 213 -18.94 -46.70 -4.47
N GLU A 214 -18.15 -45.64 -4.26
CA GLU A 214 -18.11 -44.89 -3.01
C GLU A 214 -18.82 -43.54 -3.15
N ARG A 215 -19.71 -43.22 -2.20
CA ARG A 215 -20.40 -41.95 -2.15
C ARG A 215 -19.75 -41.03 -1.13
N ILE A 216 -19.25 -39.88 -1.56
CA ILE A 216 -18.75 -38.83 -0.65
C ILE A 216 -19.94 -38.26 0.14
N VAL A 217 -19.82 -38.24 1.48
CA VAL A 217 -20.86 -37.74 2.40
C VAL A 217 -20.49 -36.36 2.94
N ARG A 218 -19.24 -36.21 3.37
CA ARG A 218 -18.69 -34.95 3.86
C ARG A 218 -17.20 -34.90 3.55
N ILE A 219 -16.67 -33.70 3.45
CA ILE A 219 -15.25 -33.44 3.23
C ILE A 219 -14.70 -32.59 4.36
N GLN A 220 -13.40 -32.69 4.56
CA GLN A 220 -12.65 -31.78 5.41
C GLN A 220 -11.41 -31.34 4.64
N LEU A 221 -11.09 -30.06 4.73
CA LEU A 221 -9.86 -29.51 4.17
C LEU A 221 -8.97 -29.04 5.32
N ARG A 222 -7.68 -28.95 5.04
CA ARG A 222 -6.72 -28.26 5.89
C ARG A 222 -5.63 -27.62 5.04
N SER A 223 -4.95 -26.64 5.62
CA SER A 223 -3.62 -26.27 5.14
C SER A 223 -2.54 -26.91 6.00
N ALA A 224 -1.45 -27.29 5.36
CA ALA A 224 -0.18 -27.68 5.96
C ALA A 224 0.84 -26.62 5.57
N THR A 225 1.13 -25.69 6.49
CA THR A 225 2.02 -24.55 6.26
C THR A 225 3.37 -24.81 6.88
N ARG A 226 4.43 -24.62 6.10
CA ARG A 226 5.82 -24.80 6.54
C ARG A 226 6.69 -23.66 6.03
N SER A 227 7.52 -23.08 6.89
CA SER A 227 8.49 -22.07 6.45
C SER A 227 9.47 -22.64 5.42
N VAL A 228 9.86 -21.82 4.43
CA VAL A 228 10.93 -22.17 3.49
C VAL A 228 12.23 -22.26 4.27
N ALA A 229 12.94 -23.38 4.13
CA ALA A 229 14.19 -23.58 4.85
C ALA A 229 15.25 -22.59 4.38
N ALA A 230 16.05 -22.09 5.33
CA ALA A 230 17.21 -21.28 5.01
C ALA A 230 18.16 -22.08 4.08
N PRO A 231 18.78 -21.42 3.08
CA PRO A 231 19.73 -22.09 2.21
C PRO A 231 20.98 -22.51 2.98
N SER A 232 21.68 -23.54 2.49
CA SER A 232 22.82 -24.16 3.20
C SER A 232 24.00 -23.23 3.49
N TRP A 233 24.10 -22.12 2.75
CA TRP A 233 25.14 -21.09 2.94
C TRP A 233 24.75 -20.01 3.98
N SER A 234 23.52 -20.02 4.49
CA SER A 234 23.04 -19.08 5.52
C SER A 234 23.12 -19.69 6.92
N GLY A 235 23.50 -18.87 7.91
CA GLY A 235 23.44 -19.24 9.33
C GLY A 235 22.08 -19.00 9.99
N GLU A 236 21.09 -18.56 9.22
CA GLU A 236 19.74 -18.26 9.71
C GLU A 236 19.02 -19.52 10.20
N LYS A 237 18.35 -19.39 11.35
CA LYS A 237 17.55 -20.47 11.94
C LYS A 237 16.08 -20.20 11.70
N THR A 238 15.49 -20.92 10.76
CA THR A 238 14.06 -20.87 10.46
C THR A 238 13.37 -22.08 11.10
N ASP A 239 12.27 -21.85 11.81
CA ASP A 239 11.42 -22.96 12.27
C ASP A 239 10.72 -23.60 11.07
N ALA A 240 11.06 -24.87 10.83
CA ALA A 240 10.56 -25.65 9.72
C ALA A 240 9.49 -26.68 10.14
N GLN A 241 8.91 -26.54 11.34
CA GLN A 241 7.73 -27.32 11.75
C GLN A 241 6.54 -27.01 10.84
N THR A 242 5.69 -28.02 10.64
CA THR A 242 4.45 -27.88 9.87
C THR A 242 3.33 -27.46 10.80
N TYR A 243 2.71 -26.31 10.51
CA TYR A 243 1.51 -25.84 11.17
C TYR A 243 0.28 -26.25 10.35
N TYR A 244 -0.73 -26.81 11.02
CA TYR A 244 -1.98 -27.20 10.38
C TYR A 244 -3.12 -26.25 10.77
N ARG A 245 -3.84 -25.72 9.77
CA ARG A 245 -5.15 -25.07 9.95
C ARG A 245 -6.21 -25.99 9.37
N GLU A 246 -6.90 -26.74 10.23
CA GLU A 246 -8.00 -27.62 9.82
C GLU A 246 -9.32 -26.85 9.77
N LEU A 247 -10.07 -27.07 8.69
CA LEU A 247 -11.41 -26.51 8.51
C LEU A 247 -12.46 -27.44 9.13
N PRO A 248 -13.67 -26.93 9.47
CA PRO A 248 -14.77 -27.78 9.87
C PRO A 248 -15.17 -28.76 8.75
N TRP A 249 -15.86 -29.83 9.15
CA TRP A 249 -16.43 -30.76 8.18
C TRP A 249 -17.59 -30.11 7.41
N TRP A 250 -17.56 -30.23 6.08
CA TRP A 250 -18.62 -29.76 5.19
C TRP A 250 -19.35 -30.93 4.56
N ASN A 251 -20.68 -30.96 4.69
CA ASN A 251 -21.52 -31.95 4.00
C ASN A 251 -21.52 -31.68 2.50
N VAL A 252 -21.49 -32.72 1.66
CA VAL A 252 -21.49 -32.60 0.19
C VAL A 252 -22.89 -32.65 -0.39
#